data_AF-A0A3N4ILC0-F1
#
_entry.id   AF-A0A3N4ILC0-F1
#
_cell.length_a   1.000
_cell.length_b   1.000
_cell.length_c   1.000
_cell.angle_alpha   90.00
_cell.angle_beta   90.00
_cell.angle_gamma   90.00
#
_symmetry.space_group_name_H-M   'P 1'
#
loop_
_entity.id
_entity.type
_entity.pdbx_description
1 polymer ?
#
loop_
_entity_poly.entity_id
_entity_poly.type
_entity_poly.pdbx_seq_one_letter_code
_entity_poly.pdbx_strand_id
1 'polypeptide(L)'
;MFYEANLEIVLKSALQNLDLNASTHESHSNSLINDKEEALAWLVSEADLPVTEGEVDHHDLRNAVVISEDVLDANFASIPQYALLGVDRHSQRNMYLNTNIPSSAYICGLQGSGKSHTLSCLLENALIQSPALGKLSEPLSGVVLHYSQFTSAQYFHPCEAAFLSIPSPEFPGRGSPVKVTVYVSPSNFHSLSASYSQIPGITIRKLLLKPEQLSISTMLQLMAVSSSSGGNTLYMAQVTKVLRAMAESGAKFDYHEFKKRLVALKLAFDQFQFLEQRLSLLESFLDLKGACKDEDFAFPKGSLTIVDLSCPFVDDNMACLLFDIFLKVYFETSAAESCGKIVALDEAHRYLTNTPASKLLTTSLLGLIRQQRHFGARIIISSQEPTLDPRLLDLSSMLIFHRFSSPEWASALSKHVPLSDNGNGKMLLDRVLKLRTGEAIVFVPSGILGGEEDGLRKACDELVTMKVRKRVTWDGGHSIVAVE
;
A
#
# COMPACT_ATOMS: atom_id res chain seq x y z
N MET A 1 -37.55 -28.01 -17.57
CA MET A 1 -37.60 -29.50 -17.52
C MET A 1 -36.34 -30.20 -18.03
N PHE A 2 -35.15 -29.57 -18.00
CA PHE A 2 -33.87 -30.26 -18.22
C PHE A 2 -32.80 -29.87 -17.18
N TYR A 3 -33.20 -29.28 -16.06
CA TYR A 3 -32.29 -28.81 -14.99
C TYR A 3 -32.55 -29.45 -13.61
N GLU A 4 -33.50 -30.38 -13.49
CA GLU A 4 -33.81 -31.07 -12.22
C GLU A 4 -33.33 -32.53 -12.17
N ALA A 5 -32.83 -33.10 -13.28
CA ALA A 5 -32.43 -34.51 -13.35
C ALA A 5 -30.95 -34.79 -13.00
N ASN A 6 -30.11 -33.76 -12.82
CA ASN A 6 -28.67 -33.94 -12.52
C ASN A 6 -28.28 -33.70 -11.05
N LEU A 7 -29.20 -33.22 -10.20
CA LEU A 7 -28.92 -33.06 -8.77
C LEU A 7 -29.13 -34.36 -7.96
N GLU A 8 -29.97 -35.27 -8.44
CA GLU A 8 -30.30 -36.53 -7.76
C GLU A 8 -29.22 -37.62 -7.89
N ILE A 9 -28.33 -37.49 -8.89
CA ILE A 9 -27.24 -38.44 -9.16
C ILE A 9 -26.00 -38.12 -8.31
N VAL A 10 -25.75 -36.84 -8.00
CA VAL A 10 -24.61 -36.39 -7.20
C VAL A 10 -24.84 -36.61 -5.69
N LEU A 11 -26.09 -36.55 -5.23
CA LEU A 11 -26.43 -36.79 -3.82
C LEU A 11 -26.45 -38.30 -3.44
N LYS A 12 -26.61 -39.20 -4.40
CA LYS A 12 -26.61 -40.66 -4.16
C LYS A 12 -25.21 -41.28 -4.12
N SER A 13 -24.19 -40.66 -4.75
CA SER A 13 -22.80 -41.15 -4.65
C SER A 13 -22.09 -40.70 -3.36
N ALA A 14 -22.58 -39.64 -2.70
CA ALA A 14 -22.00 -39.13 -1.46
C ALA A 14 -22.49 -39.88 -0.19
N LEU A 15 -23.56 -40.67 -0.29
CA LEU A 15 -24.17 -41.39 0.85
C LEU A 15 -23.83 -42.90 0.89
N GLN A 16 -22.95 -43.39 0.02
CA GLN A 16 -22.54 -44.81 -0.02
C GLN A 16 -21.12 -45.09 0.51
N ASN A 17 -20.37 -44.07 0.96
CA ASN A 17 -19.01 -44.24 1.50
C ASN A 17 -18.88 -43.92 3.00
N LEU A 18 -20.02 -43.75 3.69
CA LEU A 18 -20.09 -43.59 5.14
C LEU A 18 -20.77 -44.83 5.72
N ASP A 19 -19.96 -45.86 5.94
CA ASP A 19 -20.07 -46.87 7.00
C ASP A 19 -19.45 -48.19 6.50
N LEU A 20 -18.35 -48.61 7.13
CA LEU A 20 -18.17 -49.94 7.73
C LEU A 20 -16.74 -50.14 8.24
N ASN A 21 -16.65 -50.25 9.57
CA ASN A 21 -15.71 -51.05 10.39
C ASN A 21 -14.23 -50.63 10.44
N ALA A 22 -13.68 -50.07 11.53
CA ALA A 22 -13.63 -50.53 12.93
C ALA A 22 -13.01 -51.93 13.10
N SER A 23 -11.68 -51.98 13.27
CA SER A 23 -10.95 -52.65 14.38
C SER A 23 -9.55 -53.06 13.92
N THR A 24 -8.49 -52.57 14.57
CA THR A 24 -7.54 -53.38 15.35
C THR A 24 -6.46 -52.48 15.95
N HIS A 25 -6.23 -52.69 17.24
CA HIS A 25 -5.32 -52.00 18.14
C HIS A 25 -3.85 -52.46 17.97
N GLU A 26 -2.96 -51.63 18.52
CA GLU A 26 -1.63 -51.97 19.05
C GLU A 26 -0.46 -52.18 18.06
N SER A 27 0.28 -51.10 17.76
CA SER A 27 1.76 -51.13 17.56
C SER A 27 2.44 -49.77 17.27
N HIS A 28 1.85 -48.62 17.67
CA HIS A 28 2.36 -47.29 17.22
C HIS A 28 3.03 -46.41 18.29
N SER A 29 3.41 -46.94 19.46
CA SER A 29 4.09 -46.12 20.48
C SER A 29 5.61 -46.08 20.39
N ASN A 30 6.24 -46.89 19.52
CA ASN A 30 7.71 -46.93 19.36
C ASN A 30 8.25 -46.32 18.06
N SER A 31 7.40 -45.79 17.16
CA SER A 31 7.85 -45.08 15.94
C SER A 31 7.92 -43.54 16.12
N LEU A 32 7.19 -42.98 17.09
CA LEU A 32 7.09 -41.54 17.31
C LEU A 32 8.34 -40.89 17.93
N ILE A 33 9.32 -41.69 18.38
CA ILE A 33 10.59 -41.18 18.94
C ILE A 33 11.68 -41.11 17.86
N ASN A 34 11.63 -41.95 16.81
CA ASN A 34 12.62 -41.91 15.71
C ASN A 34 12.32 -40.81 14.67
N ASP A 35 11.06 -40.45 14.44
CA ASP A 35 10.70 -39.43 13.44
C ASP A 35 11.11 -38.00 13.86
N LYS A 36 11.36 -37.76 15.16
CA LYS A 36 11.76 -36.44 15.68
C LYS A 36 13.26 -36.18 15.56
N GLU A 37 14.09 -37.22 15.60
CA GLU A 37 15.53 -37.11 15.38
C GLU A 37 15.86 -37.04 13.88
N GLU A 38 15.11 -37.75 13.00
CA GLU A 38 15.26 -37.62 11.55
C GLU A 38 14.77 -36.25 11.02
N ALA A 39 13.70 -35.68 11.60
CA ALA A 39 13.23 -34.34 11.23
C ALA A 39 14.18 -33.21 11.68
N LEU A 40 14.94 -33.41 12.78
CA LEU A 40 15.96 -32.46 13.25
C LEU A 40 17.29 -32.61 12.49
N ALA A 41 17.62 -33.81 12.02
CA ALA A 41 18.79 -34.05 11.18
C ALA A 41 18.64 -33.45 9.76
N TRP A 42 17.41 -33.37 9.23
CA TRP A 42 17.14 -32.69 7.95
C TRP A 42 17.22 -31.15 8.04
N LEU A 43 16.97 -30.57 9.22
CA LEU A 43 16.97 -29.12 9.44
C LEU A 43 18.37 -28.53 9.74
N VAL A 44 19.41 -29.37 9.90
CA VAL A 44 20.77 -28.93 10.21
C VAL A 44 21.79 -29.71 9.35
N SER A 45 21.83 -29.41 8.06
CA SER A 45 23.03 -29.66 7.25
C SER A 45 23.20 -28.60 6.16
N GLU A 46 23.57 -27.38 6.54
CA GLU A 46 24.34 -26.51 5.66
C GLU A 46 25.81 -26.72 5.99
N ALA A 47 26.48 -27.52 5.16
CA ALA A 47 27.93 -27.47 5.04
C ALA A 47 28.25 -26.41 3.99
N ASP A 48 28.95 -25.36 4.41
CA ASP A 48 29.55 -24.35 3.56
C ASP A 48 30.27 -24.99 2.36
N LEU A 49 29.74 -24.73 1.16
CA LEU A 49 30.43 -24.96 -0.10
C LEU A 49 30.76 -23.60 -0.74
N PRO A 50 31.91 -23.48 -1.42
CA PRO A 50 32.42 -22.21 -1.90
C PRO A 50 31.49 -21.64 -2.97
N VAL A 51 31.15 -20.36 -2.81
CA VAL A 51 30.35 -19.54 -3.72
C VAL A 51 30.88 -19.69 -5.15
N THR A 52 30.10 -20.37 -5.97
CA THR A 52 30.16 -20.36 -7.43
C THR A 52 28.76 -19.99 -7.94
N GLU A 53 28.69 -19.32 -9.09
CA GLU A 53 27.57 -18.52 -9.60
C GLU A 53 26.18 -19.18 -9.46
N GLY A 54 25.22 -18.39 -8.98
CA GLY A 54 24.04 -18.86 -8.24
C GLY A 54 23.01 -19.64 -9.05
N GLU A 55 22.74 -20.88 -8.64
CA GLU A 55 21.49 -21.57 -8.93
C GLU A 55 20.34 -20.88 -8.18
N VAL A 56 19.25 -20.56 -8.89
CA VAL A 56 18.04 -19.97 -8.31
C VAL A 56 17.08 -21.09 -7.92
N ASP A 57 16.78 -21.22 -6.63
CA ASP A 57 15.83 -22.21 -6.12
C ASP A 57 14.37 -21.84 -6.44
N HIS A 58 13.48 -22.85 -6.50
CA HIS A 58 12.04 -22.69 -6.67
C HIS A 58 11.40 -21.79 -5.60
N HIS A 59 11.92 -21.79 -4.38
CA HIS A 59 11.43 -20.89 -3.33
C HIS A 59 11.72 -19.42 -3.64
N ASP A 60 12.92 -19.12 -4.15
CA ASP A 60 13.28 -17.77 -4.56
C ASP A 60 12.43 -17.29 -5.73
N LEU A 61 12.13 -18.20 -6.67
CA LEU A 61 11.27 -17.91 -7.80
C LEU A 61 9.85 -17.52 -7.41
N ARG A 62 9.24 -18.24 -6.47
CA ARG A 62 7.89 -17.93 -5.98
C ARG A 62 7.80 -16.59 -5.27
N ASN A 63 8.91 -16.17 -4.65
CA ASN A 63 9.01 -14.94 -3.86
C ASN A 63 9.69 -13.79 -4.61
N ALA A 64 10.00 -13.97 -5.90
CA ALA A 64 10.56 -12.92 -6.71
C ALA A 64 9.53 -11.83 -6.99
N VAL A 65 9.90 -10.57 -6.74
CA VAL A 65 9.00 -9.44 -6.88
C VAL A 65 8.84 -9.04 -8.34
N VAL A 66 9.92 -9.11 -9.12
CA VAL A 66 9.91 -8.86 -10.57
C VAL A 66 10.59 -10.01 -11.29
N ILE A 67 9.99 -10.42 -12.40
CA ILE A 67 10.36 -11.62 -13.15
C ILE A 67 10.40 -11.25 -14.64
N SER A 68 11.45 -11.63 -15.37
CA SER A 68 11.50 -11.44 -16.82
C SER A 68 10.67 -12.49 -17.58
N GLU A 69 10.31 -12.15 -18.82
CA GLU A 69 9.46 -12.94 -19.70
C GLU A 69 9.88 -14.40 -19.86
N ASP A 70 11.12 -14.65 -20.19
CA ASP A 70 11.73 -15.97 -20.35
C ASP A 70 11.66 -16.83 -19.08
N VAL A 71 11.91 -16.23 -17.91
CA VAL A 71 11.82 -16.90 -16.62
C VAL A 71 10.38 -17.27 -16.31
N LEU A 72 9.46 -16.35 -16.56
CA LEU A 72 8.03 -16.56 -16.37
C LEU A 72 7.52 -17.67 -17.31
N ASP A 73 7.96 -17.65 -18.58
CA ASP A 73 7.56 -18.61 -19.59
C ASP A 73 7.93 -20.05 -19.21
N ALA A 74 9.13 -20.22 -18.67
CA ALA A 74 9.60 -21.51 -18.17
C ALA A 74 8.90 -21.98 -16.88
N ASN A 75 8.24 -21.08 -16.14
CA ASN A 75 7.81 -21.33 -14.76
C ASN A 75 6.38 -20.86 -14.42
N PHE A 76 5.50 -20.70 -15.42
CA PHE A 76 4.12 -20.23 -15.22
C PHE A 76 3.34 -20.96 -14.10
N ALA A 77 3.59 -22.26 -13.91
CA ALA A 77 2.92 -23.05 -12.87
C ALA A 77 3.28 -22.61 -11.44
N SER A 78 4.45 -22.01 -11.25
CA SER A 78 4.96 -21.59 -9.95
C SER A 78 4.48 -20.19 -9.54
N ILE A 79 3.95 -19.39 -10.47
CA ILE A 79 3.60 -17.98 -10.25
C ILE A 79 2.08 -17.82 -10.52
N PRO A 80 1.23 -17.92 -9.49
CA PRO A 80 -0.22 -18.04 -9.67
C PRO A 80 -0.90 -16.74 -10.13
N GLN A 81 -0.27 -15.59 -9.88
CA GLN A 81 -0.68 -14.31 -10.42
C GLN A 81 0.52 -13.38 -10.66
N TYR A 82 0.48 -12.67 -11.77
CA TYR A 82 1.51 -11.74 -12.24
C TYR A 82 0.90 -10.76 -13.24
N ALA A 83 1.54 -9.61 -13.40
CA ALA A 83 1.10 -8.61 -14.36
C ALA A 83 2.27 -7.83 -14.96
N LEU A 84 2.17 -7.47 -16.23
CA LEU A 84 3.18 -6.73 -16.97
C LEU A 84 3.47 -5.39 -16.27
N LEU A 85 4.73 -5.13 -15.97
CA LEU A 85 5.21 -3.89 -15.38
C LEU A 85 5.78 -2.95 -16.45
N GLY A 86 6.52 -3.51 -17.41
CA GLY A 86 7.17 -2.75 -18.46
C GLY A 86 8.09 -3.63 -19.31
N VAL A 87 8.96 -2.97 -20.06
CA VAL A 87 9.94 -3.62 -20.95
C VAL A 87 11.32 -3.13 -20.57
N ASP A 88 12.27 -4.04 -20.37
CA ASP A 88 13.68 -3.68 -20.21
C ASP A 88 14.22 -3.10 -21.52
N ARG A 89 14.86 -1.93 -21.45
CA ARG A 89 15.41 -1.24 -22.62
C ARG A 89 16.68 -1.88 -23.16
N HIS A 90 17.38 -2.66 -22.35
CA HIS A 90 18.59 -3.34 -22.80
C HIS A 90 18.25 -4.67 -23.48
N SER A 91 17.59 -5.58 -22.76
CA SER A 91 17.22 -6.90 -23.31
C SER A 91 16.01 -6.89 -24.23
N GLN A 92 15.19 -5.81 -24.23
CA GLN A 92 13.87 -5.75 -24.87
C GLN A 92 12.89 -6.83 -24.39
N ARG A 93 13.17 -7.50 -23.25
CA ARG A 93 12.28 -8.50 -22.65
C ARG A 93 11.21 -7.83 -21.80
N ASN A 94 10.02 -8.44 -21.78
CA ASN A 94 8.97 -8.01 -20.87
C ASN A 94 9.35 -8.30 -19.41
N MET A 95 8.99 -7.38 -18.52
CA MET A 95 9.18 -7.50 -17.08
C MET A 95 7.81 -7.57 -16.41
N TYR A 96 7.61 -8.58 -15.57
CA TYR A 96 6.36 -8.87 -14.89
C TYR A 96 6.51 -8.66 -13.39
N LEU A 97 5.53 -7.98 -12.79
CA LEU A 97 5.35 -7.88 -11.36
C LEU A 97 4.66 -9.15 -10.85
N ASN A 98 5.25 -9.82 -9.87
CA ASN A 98 4.57 -10.89 -9.14
C ASN A 98 3.56 -10.26 -8.18
N THR A 99 2.30 -10.22 -8.59
CA THR A 99 1.24 -9.61 -7.78
C THR A 99 0.78 -10.54 -6.67
N ASN A 100 1.26 -11.79 -6.60
CA ASN A 100 0.81 -12.79 -5.61
C ASN A 100 1.38 -12.53 -4.22
N ILE A 101 2.61 -11.99 -4.19
CA ILE A 101 3.35 -11.84 -2.95
C ILE A 101 3.20 -10.42 -2.37
N PRO A 102 3.24 -10.28 -1.04
CA PRO A 102 3.42 -9.00 -0.37
C PRO A 102 4.72 -8.32 -0.80
N SER A 103 4.64 -7.03 -1.12
CA SER A 103 5.79 -6.26 -1.63
C SER A 103 5.66 -4.78 -1.27
N SER A 104 6.80 -4.13 -1.13
CA SER A 104 6.93 -2.68 -0.93
C SER A 104 7.63 -2.05 -2.13
N ALA A 105 7.08 -0.98 -2.68
CA ALA A 105 7.65 -0.26 -3.82
C ALA A 105 7.81 1.23 -3.48
N TYR A 106 9.00 1.77 -3.75
CA TYR A 106 9.26 3.20 -3.63
C TYR A 106 9.47 3.81 -5.02
N ILE A 107 8.65 4.79 -5.39
CA ILE A 107 8.68 5.48 -6.67
C ILE A 107 9.16 6.91 -6.42
N CYS A 108 10.24 7.32 -7.08
CA CYS A 108 10.72 8.70 -7.02
C CYS A 108 11.00 9.32 -8.39
N GLY A 109 11.04 10.65 -8.44
CA GLY A 109 11.27 11.41 -9.68
C GLY A 109 10.59 12.78 -9.70
N LEU A 110 10.97 13.64 -10.65
CA LEU A 110 10.38 14.98 -10.79
C LEU A 110 8.92 14.94 -11.24
N GLN A 111 8.19 16.03 -11.09
CA GLN A 111 6.84 16.17 -11.66
C GLN A 111 6.88 15.94 -13.18
N GLY A 112 5.89 15.22 -13.72
CA GLY A 112 5.80 14.88 -15.14
C GLY A 112 6.83 13.85 -15.65
N SER A 113 7.62 13.24 -14.77
CA SER A 113 8.61 12.21 -15.17
C SER A 113 8.01 10.82 -15.44
N GLY A 114 6.81 10.55 -14.91
CA GLY A 114 6.13 9.26 -15.04
C GLY A 114 5.78 8.57 -13.70
N LYS A 115 6.03 9.22 -12.55
CA LYS A 115 5.73 8.65 -11.21
C LYS A 115 4.27 8.20 -11.04
N SER A 116 3.33 9.12 -11.20
CA SER A 116 1.89 8.87 -11.02
C SER A 116 1.37 7.84 -12.03
N HIS A 117 1.95 7.84 -13.24
CA HIS A 117 1.70 6.81 -14.26
C HIS A 117 2.15 5.43 -13.79
N THR A 118 3.36 5.29 -13.23
CA THR A 118 3.82 4.03 -12.64
C THR A 118 2.98 3.60 -11.46
N LEU A 119 2.64 4.50 -10.54
CA LEU A 119 1.77 4.22 -9.41
C LEU A 119 0.42 3.66 -9.89
N SER A 120 -0.16 4.30 -10.91
CA SER A 120 -1.40 3.84 -11.54
C SER A 120 -1.24 2.48 -12.22
N CYS A 121 -0.12 2.22 -12.91
CA CYS A 121 0.14 0.90 -13.52
C CYS A 121 0.26 -0.22 -12.46
N LEU A 122 0.89 0.06 -11.32
CA LEU A 122 0.97 -0.90 -10.21
C LEU A 122 -0.41 -1.16 -9.59
N LEU A 123 -1.25 -0.13 -9.45
CA LEU A 123 -2.63 -0.27 -8.99
C LEU A 123 -3.47 -1.07 -10.00
N GLU A 124 -3.37 -0.76 -11.30
CA GLU A 124 -4.04 -1.52 -12.37
C GLU A 124 -3.65 -3.01 -12.33
N ASN A 125 -2.36 -3.31 -12.14
CA ASN A 125 -1.84 -4.68 -12.02
C ASN A 125 -2.43 -5.45 -10.83
N ALA A 126 -2.84 -4.76 -9.77
CA ALA A 126 -3.41 -5.33 -8.56
C ALA A 126 -4.95 -5.41 -8.56
N LEU A 127 -5.63 -4.58 -9.37
CA LEU A 127 -7.07 -4.37 -9.30
C LEU A 127 -7.82 -4.84 -10.55
N ILE A 128 -7.18 -4.85 -11.72
CA ILE A 128 -7.84 -5.12 -13.00
C ILE A 128 -7.47 -6.50 -13.53
N GLN A 129 -8.48 -7.36 -13.67
CA GLN A 129 -8.31 -8.65 -14.34
C GLN A 129 -8.35 -8.45 -15.85
N SER A 130 -7.21 -8.62 -16.51
CA SER A 130 -7.10 -8.53 -17.96
C SER A 130 -6.03 -9.50 -18.49
N PRO A 131 -6.37 -10.42 -19.41
CA PRO A 131 -5.40 -11.34 -19.99
C PRO A 131 -4.22 -10.65 -20.69
N ALA A 132 -4.42 -9.42 -21.19
CA ALA A 132 -3.36 -8.65 -21.83
C ALA A 132 -2.40 -7.98 -20.82
N LEU A 133 -2.77 -7.89 -19.54
CA LEU A 133 -1.84 -7.52 -18.47
C LEU A 133 -1.11 -8.73 -17.91
N GLY A 134 -1.77 -9.89 -17.85
CA GLY A 134 -1.22 -11.11 -17.26
C GLY A 134 -2.32 -11.92 -16.58
N LYS A 135 -1.95 -12.66 -15.54
CA LYS A 135 -2.89 -13.48 -14.77
C LYS A 135 -3.12 -12.84 -13.41
N LEU A 136 -4.34 -12.37 -13.15
CA LEU A 136 -4.76 -11.88 -11.83
C LEU A 136 -5.92 -12.74 -11.33
N SER A 137 -5.62 -13.77 -10.54
CA SER A 137 -6.63 -14.70 -10.04
C SER A 137 -7.49 -14.08 -8.93
N GLU A 138 -6.85 -13.37 -8.00
CA GLU A 138 -7.49 -12.71 -6.86
C GLU A 138 -7.16 -11.21 -6.85
N PRO A 139 -8.08 -10.34 -7.31
CA PRO A 139 -7.90 -8.89 -7.23
C PRO A 139 -7.80 -8.42 -5.78
N LEU A 140 -6.93 -7.45 -5.55
CA LEU A 140 -6.73 -6.86 -4.22
C LEU A 140 -7.82 -5.82 -3.93
N SER A 141 -8.01 -5.48 -2.65
CA SER A 141 -8.63 -4.20 -2.29
C SER A 141 -7.55 -3.13 -2.25
N GLY A 142 -7.86 -1.92 -2.73
CA GLY A 142 -6.89 -0.82 -2.83
C GLY A 142 -7.27 0.42 -2.02
N VAL A 143 -6.28 1.02 -1.37
CA VAL A 143 -6.39 2.34 -0.73
C VAL A 143 -5.31 3.27 -1.28
N VAL A 144 -5.69 4.49 -1.68
CA VAL A 144 -4.76 5.58 -2.00
C VAL A 144 -4.93 6.70 -0.99
N LEU A 145 -3.82 7.14 -0.40
CA LEU A 145 -3.76 8.31 0.46
C LEU A 145 -3.24 9.49 -0.36
N HIS A 146 -4.05 10.53 -0.50
CA HIS A 146 -3.72 11.71 -1.29
C HIS A 146 -3.91 12.99 -0.48
N TYR A 147 -2.90 13.84 -0.50
CA TYR A 147 -2.94 15.16 0.13
C TYR A 147 -2.14 16.15 -0.71
N SER A 148 -2.81 17.19 -1.16
CA SER A 148 -2.22 18.31 -1.87
C SER A 148 -2.52 19.61 -1.12
N GLN A 149 -1.47 20.43 -0.94
CA GLN A 149 -1.64 21.75 -0.34
C GLN A 149 -2.39 22.66 -1.33
N PHE A 150 -3.38 23.38 -0.80
CA PHE A 150 -4.20 24.32 -1.54
C PHE A 150 -3.35 25.42 -2.20
N THR A 151 -3.34 25.48 -3.54
CA THR A 151 -2.67 26.55 -4.28
C THR A 151 -3.62 27.60 -4.84
N SER A 152 -4.91 27.28 -5.04
CA SER A 152 -5.94 28.27 -5.39
C SER A 152 -7.38 27.78 -5.14
N ALA A 153 -8.31 28.72 -4.93
CA ALA A 153 -9.72 28.48 -4.58
C ALA A 153 -10.57 27.80 -5.67
N GLN A 154 -10.06 27.66 -6.89
CA GLN A 154 -10.87 27.28 -8.05
C GLN A 154 -10.44 25.96 -8.71
N TYR A 155 -9.28 25.38 -8.35
CA TYR A 155 -8.77 24.18 -9.02
C TYR A 155 -8.12 23.21 -8.03
N PHE A 156 -8.91 22.32 -7.45
CA PHE A 156 -8.39 21.07 -6.90
C PHE A 156 -8.26 20.08 -8.04
N HIS A 157 -7.04 19.66 -8.34
CA HIS A 157 -6.82 18.55 -9.24
C HIS A 157 -7.19 17.25 -8.51
N PRO A 158 -8.05 16.40 -9.10
CA PRO A 158 -8.36 15.12 -8.50
C PRO A 158 -7.10 14.24 -8.51
N CYS A 159 -7.00 13.33 -7.54
CA CYS A 159 -5.95 12.31 -7.54
C CYS A 159 -5.97 11.53 -8.85
N GLU A 160 -4.82 11.40 -9.53
CA GLU A 160 -4.73 10.76 -10.85
C GLU A 160 -5.16 9.28 -10.82
N ALA A 161 -5.06 8.62 -9.67
CA ALA A 161 -5.53 7.24 -9.49
C ALA A 161 -7.06 7.11 -9.65
N ALA A 162 -7.81 8.21 -9.56
CA ALA A 162 -9.26 8.21 -9.75
C ALA A 162 -9.67 7.83 -11.18
N PHE A 163 -8.80 8.10 -12.16
CA PHE A 163 -9.03 7.74 -13.56
C PHE A 163 -8.96 6.23 -13.83
N LEU A 164 -8.58 5.40 -12.84
CA LEU A 164 -8.71 3.94 -12.94
C LEU A 164 -10.17 3.48 -13.15
N SER A 165 -11.14 4.34 -12.81
CA SER A 165 -12.57 4.11 -13.07
C SER A 165 -12.93 4.10 -14.56
N ILE A 166 -12.09 4.67 -15.43
CA ILE A 166 -12.34 4.81 -16.86
C ILE A 166 -11.38 3.90 -17.64
N PRO A 167 -11.87 2.88 -18.35
CA PRO A 167 -11.04 2.13 -19.29
C PRO A 167 -10.49 3.03 -20.41
N SER A 168 -9.24 2.80 -20.83
CA SER A 168 -8.64 3.55 -21.94
C SER A 168 -9.27 3.12 -23.27
N PRO A 169 -9.66 4.05 -24.16
CA PRO A 169 -10.18 3.70 -25.48
C PRO A 169 -9.10 3.12 -26.41
N GLU A 170 -7.82 3.42 -26.15
CA GLU A 170 -6.70 2.87 -26.92
C GLU A 170 -6.41 1.40 -26.58
N PHE A 171 -6.95 0.90 -25.46
CA PHE A 171 -6.67 -0.44 -25.00
C PHE A 171 -7.68 -1.43 -25.62
N PRO A 172 -7.24 -2.38 -26.47
CA PRO A 172 -8.15 -3.30 -27.17
C PRO A 172 -8.78 -4.35 -26.24
N GLY A 173 -8.21 -4.58 -25.06
CA GLY A 173 -8.76 -5.48 -24.05
C GLY A 173 -9.89 -4.79 -23.27
N ARG A 174 -11.10 -5.35 -23.26
CA ARG A 174 -12.17 -4.86 -22.37
C ARG A 174 -11.84 -5.23 -20.92
N GLY A 175 -11.05 -4.40 -20.24
CA GLY A 175 -10.89 -4.47 -18.79
C GLY A 175 -12.18 -4.03 -18.10
N SER A 176 -12.51 -4.64 -16.97
CA SER A 176 -13.61 -4.16 -16.13
C SER A 176 -13.23 -2.81 -15.52
N PRO A 177 -14.12 -1.79 -15.54
CA PRO A 177 -13.86 -0.53 -14.87
C PRO A 177 -13.67 -0.76 -13.36
N VAL A 178 -12.66 -0.11 -12.77
CA VAL A 178 -12.42 -0.20 -11.32
C VAL A 178 -13.49 0.62 -10.61
N LYS A 179 -14.16 0.02 -9.62
CA LYS A 179 -15.07 0.79 -8.75
C LYS A 179 -14.23 1.69 -7.85
N VAL A 180 -14.32 3.01 -8.05
CA VAL A 180 -13.58 4.00 -7.26
C VAL A 180 -14.50 4.69 -6.25
N THR A 181 -14.13 4.66 -4.98
CA THR A 181 -14.79 5.43 -3.91
C THR A 181 -13.82 6.49 -3.38
N VAL A 182 -14.22 7.75 -3.34
CA VAL A 182 -13.38 8.85 -2.84
C VAL A 182 -13.98 9.38 -1.54
N TYR A 183 -13.24 9.22 -0.45
CA TYR A 183 -13.51 9.88 0.82
C TYR A 183 -12.82 11.24 0.84
N VAL A 184 -13.61 12.30 1.01
CA VAL A 184 -13.11 13.67 1.04
C VAL A 184 -13.35 14.32 2.39
N SER A 185 -12.53 15.32 2.73
CA SER A 185 -12.73 16.13 3.93
C SER A 185 -14.14 16.75 3.97
N PRO A 186 -14.89 16.62 5.09
CA PRO A 186 -16.23 17.21 5.22
C PRO A 186 -16.26 18.72 4.97
N SER A 187 -15.19 19.44 5.33
CA SER A 187 -15.07 20.89 5.16
C SER A 187 -14.75 21.34 3.74
N ASN A 188 -14.26 20.44 2.88
CA ASN A 188 -14.00 20.71 1.45
C ASN A 188 -14.80 19.79 0.51
N PHE A 189 -15.93 19.25 1.00
CA PHE A 189 -16.73 18.29 0.25
C PHE A 189 -17.22 18.84 -1.08
N HIS A 190 -17.72 20.08 -1.12
CA HIS A 190 -18.31 20.66 -2.34
C HIS A 190 -17.29 20.85 -3.47
N SER A 191 -16.12 21.42 -3.16
CA SER A 191 -15.08 21.69 -4.15
C SER A 191 -14.48 20.40 -4.71
N LEU A 192 -14.14 19.44 -3.84
CA LEU A 192 -13.62 18.16 -4.27
C LEU A 192 -14.70 17.34 -5.00
N SER A 193 -15.95 17.39 -4.53
CA SER A 193 -17.05 16.71 -5.20
C SER A 193 -17.26 17.24 -6.62
N ALA A 194 -17.21 18.56 -6.81
CA ALA A 194 -17.27 19.17 -8.14
C ALA A 194 -16.12 18.71 -9.04
N SER A 195 -14.90 18.60 -8.51
CA SER A 195 -13.72 18.12 -9.25
C SER A 195 -13.85 16.64 -9.66
N TYR A 196 -14.11 15.76 -8.69
CA TYR A 196 -14.23 14.31 -8.95
C TYR A 196 -15.49 13.94 -9.76
N SER A 197 -16.57 14.73 -9.70
CA SER A 197 -17.80 14.47 -10.46
C SER A 197 -17.61 14.50 -11.98
N GLN A 198 -16.51 15.09 -12.45
CA GLN A 198 -16.13 15.10 -13.87
C GLN A 198 -15.63 13.74 -14.37
N ILE A 199 -15.29 12.81 -13.46
CA ILE A 199 -14.77 11.49 -13.77
C ILE A 199 -15.90 10.46 -13.60
N PRO A 200 -16.36 9.80 -14.69
CA PRO A 200 -17.40 8.78 -14.61
C PRO A 200 -16.99 7.58 -13.73
N GLY A 201 -17.96 6.98 -13.03
CA GLY A 201 -17.72 5.76 -12.24
C GLY A 201 -17.18 5.99 -10.82
N ILE A 202 -17.06 7.25 -10.37
CA ILE A 202 -16.64 7.60 -9.01
C ILE A 202 -17.84 7.73 -8.07
N THR A 203 -17.71 7.12 -6.88
CA THR A 203 -18.60 7.37 -5.73
C THR A 203 -17.92 8.29 -4.73
N ILE A 204 -18.51 9.45 -4.44
CA ILE A 204 -17.90 10.46 -3.55
C ILE A 204 -18.60 10.44 -2.20
N ARG A 205 -17.84 10.37 -1.10
CA ARG A 205 -18.34 10.31 0.28
C ARG A 205 -17.58 11.27 1.17
N LYS A 206 -18.24 11.78 2.22
CA LYS A 206 -17.55 12.50 3.29
C LYS A 206 -16.77 11.51 4.14
N LEU A 207 -15.53 11.83 4.51
CA LEU A 207 -14.80 11.06 5.49
C LEU A 207 -15.39 11.33 6.87
N LEU A 208 -16.22 10.40 7.34
CA LEU A 208 -16.77 10.39 8.68
C LEU A 208 -16.36 9.06 9.34
N LEU A 209 -15.50 9.15 10.34
CA LEU A 209 -15.02 8.03 11.13
C LEU A 209 -16.04 7.73 12.23
N LYS A 210 -16.33 6.45 12.46
CA LYS A 210 -17.16 6.04 13.58
C LYS A 210 -16.38 6.26 14.89
N PRO A 211 -16.98 6.78 15.97
CA PRO A 211 -16.26 7.01 17.23
C PRO A 211 -15.53 5.79 17.78
N GLU A 212 -16.04 4.59 17.49
CA GLU A 212 -15.44 3.30 17.89
C GLU A 212 -14.13 2.98 17.16
N GLN A 213 -13.84 3.67 16.06
CA GLN A 213 -12.58 3.55 15.30
C GLN A 213 -11.46 4.41 15.90
N LEU A 214 -11.78 5.27 16.88
CA LEU A 214 -10.78 6.03 17.61
C LEU A 214 -10.12 5.15 18.68
N SER A 215 -8.84 5.39 18.89
CA SER A 215 -8.05 4.70 19.92
C SER A 215 -7.43 5.68 20.90
N ILE A 216 -6.99 5.16 22.04
CA ILE A 216 -6.24 5.95 23.03
C ILE A 216 -4.97 6.53 22.39
N SER A 217 -4.29 5.78 21.53
CA SER A 217 -3.09 6.26 20.83
C SER A 217 -3.43 7.41 19.87
N THR A 218 -4.54 7.33 19.14
CA THR A 218 -5.06 8.41 18.30
C THR A 218 -5.32 9.68 19.11
N MET A 219 -5.92 9.56 20.29
CA MET A 219 -6.17 10.72 21.14
C MET A 219 -4.88 11.31 21.71
N LEU A 220 -3.93 10.47 22.14
CA LEU A 220 -2.61 10.93 22.58
C LEU A 220 -1.88 11.68 21.45
N GLN A 221 -1.99 11.20 20.21
CA GLN A 221 -1.44 11.86 19.03
C GLN A 221 -2.05 13.24 18.82
N LEU A 222 -3.38 13.36 18.80
CA LEU A 222 -4.07 14.65 18.67
C LEU A 222 -3.62 15.66 19.76
N MET A 223 -3.33 15.16 20.96
CA MET A 223 -2.89 15.98 22.10
C MET A 223 -1.40 16.39 22.00
N ALA A 224 -0.54 15.55 21.44
CA ALA A 224 0.91 15.78 21.35
C ALA A 224 1.36 16.77 20.26
N VAL A 225 0.46 17.20 19.37
CA VAL A 225 0.77 17.93 18.12
C VAL A 225 1.22 19.40 18.30
N SER A 226 1.29 19.97 19.52
CA SER A 226 1.85 21.32 19.69
C SER A 226 2.66 21.52 20.96
N SER A 227 3.94 21.17 20.88
CA SER A 227 4.97 21.56 21.86
C SER A 227 5.63 22.90 21.54
N SER A 228 5.17 23.62 20.51
CA SER A 228 5.79 24.86 19.98
C SER A 228 5.37 26.15 20.69
N SER A 229 4.43 26.09 21.64
CA SER A 229 4.03 27.24 22.47
C SER A 229 4.16 26.87 23.95
N GLY A 230 5.23 27.35 24.59
CA GLY A 230 5.74 26.97 25.91
C GLY A 230 4.83 27.18 27.14
N GLY A 231 3.51 27.35 26.96
CA GLY A 231 2.52 27.43 28.05
C GLY A 231 1.61 26.20 28.19
N ASN A 232 1.70 25.21 27.29
CA ASN A 232 0.64 24.20 27.05
C ASN A 232 0.79 22.84 27.79
N THR A 233 1.79 22.66 28.67
CA THR A 233 2.16 21.31 29.16
C THR A 233 1.24 20.77 30.27
N LEU A 234 0.64 21.63 31.09
CA LEU A 234 -0.05 21.20 32.32
C LEU A 234 -1.42 20.56 32.08
N TYR A 235 -2.28 21.16 31.24
CA TYR A 235 -3.59 20.54 30.95
C TYR A 235 -3.41 19.27 30.10
N MET A 236 -2.41 19.23 29.22
CA MET A 236 -2.04 18.03 28.46
C MET A 236 -1.62 16.86 29.35
N ALA A 237 -0.92 17.12 30.46
CA ALA A 237 -0.63 16.10 31.46
C ALA A 237 -1.90 15.56 32.13
N GLN A 238 -2.89 16.42 32.37
CA GLN A 238 -4.20 16.00 32.91
C GLN A 238 -5.01 15.18 31.89
N VAL A 239 -5.04 15.60 30.63
CA VAL A 239 -5.69 14.83 29.54
C VAL A 239 -5.02 13.46 29.38
N THR A 240 -3.68 13.41 29.41
CA THR A 240 -2.92 12.15 29.36
C THR A 240 -3.24 11.25 30.55
N LYS A 241 -3.44 11.82 31.75
CA LYS A 241 -3.87 11.06 32.93
C LYS A 241 -5.26 10.45 32.75
N VAL A 242 -6.20 11.17 32.14
CA VAL A 242 -7.53 10.65 31.80
C VAL A 242 -7.42 9.49 30.81
N LEU A 243 -6.64 9.66 29.74
CA LEU A 243 -6.41 8.62 28.74
C LEU A 243 -5.74 7.37 29.33
N ARG A 244 -4.79 7.55 30.25
CA ARG A 244 -4.16 6.44 30.99
C ARG A 244 -5.18 5.69 31.87
N ALA A 245 -6.00 6.40 32.63
CA ALA A 245 -7.04 5.78 33.45
C ALA A 245 -8.09 5.04 32.60
N MET A 246 -8.37 5.52 31.38
CA MET A 246 -9.20 4.77 30.42
C MET A 246 -8.49 3.50 29.96
N ALA A 247 -7.19 3.56 29.62
CA ALA A 247 -6.41 2.39 29.24
C ALA A 247 -6.35 1.32 30.34
N GLU A 248 -6.18 1.73 31.60
CA GLU A 248 -6.12 0.84 32.77
C GLU A 248 -7.42 0.06 33.00
N SER A 249 -8.57 0.58 32.54
CA SER A 249 -9.85 -0.12 32.64
C SER A 249 -9.98 -1.32 31.70
N GLY A 250 -9.09 -1.45 30.71
CA GLY A 250 -9.09 -2.53 29.71
C GLY A 250 -10.24 -2.48 28.71
N ALA A 251 -11.15 -1.50 28.82
CA ALA A 251 -12.24 -1.30 27.88
C ALA A 251 -11.75 -0.69 26.56
N LYS A 252 -12.49 -0.94 25.46
CA LYS A 252 -12.30 -0.19 24.21
C LYS A 252 -12.48 1.30 24.47
N PHE A 253 -11.77 2.13 23.70
CA PHE A 253 -11.89 3.57 23.84
C PHE A 253 -13.31 4.03 23.47
N ASP A 254 -13.93 4.81 24.34
CA ASP A 254 -15.23 5.44 24.13
C ASP A 254 -15.04 6.96 24.14
N TYR A 255 -15.32 7.58 22.99
CA TYR A 255 -15.16 9.02 22.79
C TYR A 255 -16.13 9.86 23.63
N HIS A 256 -17.37 9.39 23.84
CA HIS A 256 -18.36 10.09 24.65
C HIS A 256 -17.97 10.07 26.13
N GLU A 257 -17.48 8.94 26.61
CA GLU A 257 -16.94 8.82 27.97
C GLU A 257 -15.71 9.70 28.16
N PHE A 258 -14.82 9.76 27.17
CA PHE A 258 -13.68 10.66 27.19
C PHE A 258 -14.11 12.13 27.33
N LYS A 259 -15.10 12.60 26.55
CA LYS A 259 -15.66 13.96 26.70
C LYS A 259 -16.21 14.22 28.11
N LYS A 260 -16.95 13.28 28.69
CA LYS A 260 -17.50 13.42 30.05
C LYS A 260 -16.38 13.62 31.08
N ARG A 261 -15.30 12.83 30.97
CA ARG A 261 -14.13 12.94 31.86
C ARG A 261 -13.40 14.26 31.68
N LEU A 262 -13.29 14.78 30.45
CA LEU A 262 -12.68 16.09 30.20
C LEU A 262 -13.44 17.24 30.85
N VAL A 263 -14.78 17.25 30.75
CA VAL A 263 -15.61 18.26 31.41
C VAL A 263 -15.48 18.17 32.94
N ALA A 264 -15.36 16.95 33.48
CA ALA A 264 -15.18 16.73 34.91
C ALA A 264 -13.82 17.21 35.46
N LEU A 265 -12.78 17.36 34.63
CA LEU A 265 -11.47 17.89 35.04
C LEU A 265 -11.54 19.35 35.52
N LYS A 266 -12.59 20.10 35.16
CA LYS A 266 -12.75 21.53 35.47
C LYS A 266 -11.47 22.34 35.17
N LEU A 267 -10.94 22.14 33.95
CA LEU A 267 -9.80 22.90 33.45
C LEU A 267 -10.07 24.41 33.52
N ALA A 268 -9.01 25.20 33.65
CA ALA A 268 -9.13 26.65 33.52
C ALA A 268 -9.77 26.99 32.17
N PHE A 269 -10.58 28.05 32.12
CA PHE A 269 -11.40 28.41 30.96
C PHE A 269 -10.58 28.45 29.65
N ASP A 270 -9.44 29.14 29.66
CA ASP A 270 -8.56 29.26 28.48
C ASP A 270 -8.01 27.89 28.03
N GLN A 271 -7.62 27.03 28.99
CA GLN A 271 -7.10 25.68 28.69
C GLN A 271 -8.18 24.79 28.08
N PHE A 272 -9.42 24.90 28.58
CA PHE A 272 -10.55 24.17 28.03
C PHE A 272 -10.87 24.65 26.60
N GLN A 273 -10.85 25.96 26.34
CA GLN A 273 -11.10 26.50 25.01
C GLN A 273 -10.07 26.02 23.97
N PHE A 274 -8.77 25.98 24.31
CA PHE A 274 -7.76 25.45 23.40
C PHE A 274 -7.97 23.96 23.10
N LEU A 275 -8.34 23.18 24.11
CA LEU A 275 -8.65 21.76 23.94
C LEU A 275 -9.89 21.56 23.06
N GLU A 276 -10.95 22.33 23.31
CA GLU A 276 -12.19 22.30 22.53
C GLU A 276 -11.95 22.64 21.06
N GLN A 277 -11.15 23.67 20.77
CA GLN A 277 -10.77 23.99 19.39
C GLN A 277 -10.08 22.82 18.69
N ARG A 278 -9.17 22.10 19.36
CA ARG A 278 -8.52 20.91 18.78
C ARG A 278 -9.49 19.76 18.56
N LEU A 279 -10.36 19.49 19.54
CA LEU A 279 -11.36 18.44 19.43
C LEU A 279 -12.38 18.76 18.33
N SER A 280 -12.75 20.03 18.16
CA SER A 280 -13.73 20.46 17.14
C SER A 280 -13.31 20.07 15.72
N LEU A 281 -12.01 20.10 15.42
CA LEU A 281 -11.49 19.73 14.12
C LEU A 281 -11.61 18.21 13.92
N LEU A 282 -11.19 17.40 14.90
CA LEU A 282 -11.40 15.94 14.84
C LEU A 282 -12.89 15.59 14.76
N GLU A 283 -13.74 16.23 15.58
CA GLU A 283 -15.18 16.01 15.62
C GLU A 283 -15.86 16.30 14.28
N SER A 284 -15.31 17.21 13.48
CA SER A 284 -15.82 17.45 12.12
C SER A 284 -15.68 16.23 11.20
N PHE A 285 -14.77 15.31 11.52
CA PHE A 285 -14.55 14.03 10.86
C PHE A 285 -15.18 12.85 11.60
N LEU A 286 -15.93 13.06 12.70
CA LEU A 286 -16.59 11.98 13.43
C LEU A 286 -18.07 11.89 13.08
N ASP A 287 -18.53 10.67 12.89
CA ASP A 287 -19.96 10.39 12.79
C ASP A 287 -20.62 10.33 14.16
N LEU A 288 -20.86 11.49 14.75
CA LEU A 288 -21.59 11.61 16.02
C LEU A 288 -23.12 11.50 15.85
N LYS A 289 -23.62 11.42 14.61
CA LYS A 289 -25.06 11.45 14.29
C LYS A 289 -25.57 10.14 13.69
N GLY A 290 -24.70 9.14 13.49
CA GLY A 290 -25.06 7.87 12.86
C GLY A 290 -25.39 8.00 11.37
N ALA A 291 -24.71 8.90 10.67
CA ALA A 291 -24.84 9.10 9.23
C ALA A 291 -24.12 8.03 8.38
N CYS A 292 -23.11 7.35 8.94
CA CYS A 292 -22.38 6.28 8.29
C CYS A 292 -23.25 5.04 8.12
N LYS A 293 -23.17 4.44 6.94
CA LYS A 293 -23.84 3.18 6.61
C LYS A 293 -22.94 2.00 6.95
N ASP A 294 -23.50 0.80 7.01
CA ASP A 294 -22.73 -0.42 7.23
C ASP A 294 -21.80 -0.75 6.05
N GLU A 295 -22.14 -0.29 4.85
CA GLU A 295 -21.30 -0.42 3.65
C GLU A 295 -20.11 0.56 3.61
N ASP A 296 -20.11 1.60 4.45
CA ASP A 296 -18.96 2.48 4.53
C ASP A 296 -17.77 1.70 5.09
N PHE A 297 -16.60 1.87 4.47
CA PHE A 297 -15.39 1.11 4.79
C PHE A 297 -15.47 -0.40 4.45
N ALA A 298 -16.34 -0.85 3.53
CA ALA A 298 -16.44 -2.27 3.14
C ALA A 298 -15.37 -2.79 2.14
N PHE A 299 -14.37 -1.98 1.77
CA PHE A 299 -13.21 -2.25 0.90
C PHE A 299 -13.24 -3.56 0.05
N PRO A 300 -14.12 -3.68 -0.96
CA PRO A 300 -14.28 -4.91 -1.72
C PRO A 300 -13.09 -5.19 -2.65
N LYS A 301 -12.90 -6.47 -3.04
CA LYS A 301 -11.91 -6.89 -4.03
C LYS A 301 -12.09 -6.16 -5.37
N GLY A 302 -10.98 -5.83 -6.03
CA GLY A 302 -10.98 -5.16 -7.35
C GLY A 302 -11.51 -3.72 -7.30
N SER A 303 -11.57 -3.11 -6.12
CA SER A 303 -12.00 -1.73 -5.94
C SER A 303 -10.89 -0.85 -5.38
N LEU A 304 -11.01 0.45 -5.65
CA LEU A 304 -10.07 1.46 -5.17
C LEU A 304 -10.80 2.44 -4.27
N THR A 305 -10.26 2.67 -3.08
CA THR A 305 -10.70 3.72 -2.18
C THR A 305 -9.63 4.80 -2.12
N ILE A 306 -9.98 6.05 -2.43
CA ILE A 306 -9.07 7.20 -2.34
C ILE A 306 -9.49 8.02 -1.12
N VAL A 307 -8.53 8.34 -0.26
CA VAL A 307 -8.72 9.27 0.86
C VAL A 307 -8.03 10.56 0.48
N ASP A 308 -8.82 11.55 0.07
CA ASP A 308 -8.34 12.86 -0.35
C ASP A 308 -8.60 13.89 0.75
N LEU A 309 -7.52 14.27 1.43
CA LEU A 309 -7.54 15.25 2.51
C LEU A 309 -7.10 16.64 2.06
N SER A 310 -7.05 16.91 0.75
CA SER A 310 -6.70 18.21 0.19
C SER A 310 -7.77 19.24 0.58
N CYS A 311 -7.53 19.96 1.67
CA CYS A 311 -8.49 20.87 2.27
C CYS A 311 -7.76 22.07 2.89
N PRO A 312 -8.25 23.31 2.70
CA PRO A 312 -7.62 24.50 3.28
C PRO A 312 -7.56 24.51 4.82
N PHE A 313 -8.37 23.67 5.46
CA PHE A 313 -8.50 23.59 6.92
C PHE A 313 -7.81 22.36 7.52
N VAL A 314 -7.12 21.55 6.70
CA VAL A 314 -6.40 20.36 7.13
C VAL A 314 -4.92 20.59 6.84
N ASP A 315 -4.10 20.60 7.88
CA ASP A 315 -2.64 20.66 7.74
C ASP A 315 -2.03 19.25 7.57
N ASP A 316 -0.72 19.20 7.31
CA ASP A 316 0.01 17.95 7.13
C ASP A 316 -0.04 17.04 8.37
N ASN A 317 -0.04 17.63 9.57
CA ASN A 317 -0.21 16.89 10.83
C ASN A 317 -1.55 16.19 10.92
N MET A 318 -2.65 16.91 10.72
CA MET A 318 -3.99 16.36 10.81
C MET A 318 -4.22 15.35 9.68
N ALA A 319 -3.70 15.61 8.48
CA ALA A 319 -3.73 14.64 7.38
C ALA A 319 -3.04 13.33 7.77
N CYS A 320 -1.84 13.40 8.34
CA CYS A 320 -1.12 12.19 8.80
C CYS A 320 -1.88 11.43 9.89
N LEU A 321 -2.50 12.14 10.84
CA LEU A 321 -3.33 11.52 11.88
C LEU A 321 -4.53 10.79 11.28
N LEU A 322 -5.28 11.44 10.39
CA LEU A 322 -6.45 10.85 9.74
C LEU A 322 -6.07 9.67 8.85
N PHE A 323 -4.96 9.77 8.13
CA PHE A 323 -4.41 8.65 7.36
C PHE A 323 -4.03 7.46 8.25
N ASP A 324 -3.38 7.68 9.39
CA ASP A 324 -3.03 6.61 10.33
C ASP A 324 -4.29 5.90 10.88
N ILE A 325 -5.34 6.66 11.24
CA ILE A 325 -6.62 6.08 11.66
C ILE A 325 -7.26 5.28 10.52
N PHE A 326 -7.30 5.86 9.31
CA PHE A 326 -7.91 5.20 8.16
C PHE A 326 -7.18 3.91 7.78
N LEU A 327 -5.84 3.88 7.84
CA LEU A 327 -5.06 2.67 7.60
C LEU A 327 -5.39 1.60 8.65
N LYS A 328 -5.50 1.96 9.93
CA LYS A 328 -5.91 1.02 10.99
C LYS A 328 -7.29 0.42 10.68
N VAL A 329 -8.28 1.26 10.36
CA VAL A 329 -9.62 0.81 9.95
C VAL A 329 -9.53 -0.15 8.76
N TYR A 330 -8.77 0.22 7.73
CA TYR A 330 -8.59 -0.61 6.55
C TYR A 330 -7.96 -1.97 6.87
N PHE A 331 -6.93 -2.01 7.72
CA PHE A 331 -6.27 -3.24 8.10
C PHE A 331 -7.11 -4.12 9.05
N GLU A 332 -7.92 -3.51 9.93
CA GLU A 332 -8.79 -4.19 10.90
C GLU A 332 -10.08 -4.76 10.29
N THR A 333 -10.58 -4.17 9.19
CA THR A 333 -11.87 -4.58 8.57
C THR A 333 -11.87 -6.01 7.98
N SER A 334 -10.77 -6.76 8.06
CA SER A 334 -10.56 -8.00 7.29
C SER A 334 -10.57 -9.31 8.08
N ALA A 335 -11.47 -9.49 9.04
CA ALA A 335 -11.72 -10.82 9.60
C ALA A 335 -12.71 -11.68 8.76
N ALA A 336 -13.47 -11.09 7.83
CA ALA A 336 -14.55 -11.80 7.12
C ALA A 336 -14.24 -12.16 5.65
N GLU A 337 -13.31 -11.46 4.98
CA GLU A 337 -12.95 -11.74 3.58
C GLU A 337 -11.42 -11.68 3.41
N SER A 338 -10.79 -12.82 3.15
CA SER A 338 -9.34 -12.99 2.98
C SER A 338 -8.82 -12.40 1.66
N CYS A 339 -9.06 -11.11 1.42
CA CYS A 339 -8.48 -10.40 0.27
C CYS A 339 -7.11 -9.82 0.61
N GLY A 340 -6.17 -9.92 -0.32
CA GLY A 340 -4.91 -9.19 -0.20
C GLY A 340 -5.16 -7.68 -0.36
N LYS A 341 -4.27 -6.88 0.23
CA LYS A 341 -4.42 -5.42 0.32
C LYS A 341 -3.32 -4.71 -0.45
N ILE A 342 -3.66 -3.59 -1.07
CA ILE A 342 -2.68 -2.63 -1.60
C ILE A 342 -2.95 -1.24 -1.02
N VAL A 343 -1.89 -0.57 -0.56
CA VAL A 343 -1.91 0.79 -0.04
C VAL A 343 -0.92 1.61 -0.85
N ALA A 344 -1.37 2.73 -1.39
CA ALA A 344 -0.56 3.66 -2.16
C ALA A 344 -0.54 5.03 -1.48
N LEU A 345 0.65 5.52 -1.20
CA LEU A 345 0.89 6.86 -0.67
C LEU A 345 1.28 7.75 -1.85
N ASP A 346 0.35 8.59 -2.28
CA ASP A 346 0.57 9.49 -3.39
C ASP A 346 1.13 10.83 -2.91
N GLU A 347 2.07 11.40 -3.67
CA GLU A 347 2.77 12.65 -3.34
C GLU A 347 3.25 12.70 -1.86
N ALA A 348 3.83 11.61 -1.35
CA ALA A 348 4.09 11.40 0.08
C ALA A 348 4.89 12.53 0.75
N HIS A 349 5.81 13.19 0.02
CA HIS A 349 6.56 14.36 0.49
C HIS A 349 5.70 15.56 0.91
N ARG A 350 4.42 15.62 0.50
CA ARG A 350 3.49 16.68 0.89
C ARG A 350 3.04 16.59 2.34
N TYR A 351 3.07 15.39 2.93
CA TYR A 351 2.58 15.14 4.29
C TYR A 351 3.52 14.33 5.18
N LEU A 352 4.39 13.47 4.62
CA LEU A 352 5.46 12.80 5.36
C LEU A 352 6.63 13.76 5.60
N THR A 353 6.35 14.86 6.29
CA THR A 353 7.32 15.88 6.69
C THR A 353 7.99 15.48 8.01
N ASN A 354 8.58 16.42 8.75
CA ASN A 354 9.25 16.15 10.04
C ASN A 354 8.38 16.41 11.28
N THR A 355 7.06 16.38 11.12
CA THR A 355 6.11 16.63 12.21
C THR A 355 5.93 15.42 13.15
N PRO A 356 5.36 15.60 14.35
CA PRO A 356 5.09 14.48 15.26
C PRO A 356 4.14 13.44 14.65
N ALA A 357 3.08 13.89 13.96
CA ALA A 357 2.11 13.00 13.35
C ALA A 357 2.69 12.25 12.15
N SER A 358 3.50 12.92 11.31
CA SER A 358 4.17 12.26 10.18
C SER A 358 5.14 11.17 10.65
N LYS A 359 5.93 11.40 11.70
CA LYS A 359 6.85 10.40 12.28
C LYS A 359 6.11 9.16 12.77
N LEU A 360 4.91 9.34 13.32
CA LEU A 360 4.08 8.24 13.78
C LEU A 360 3.46 7.48 12.62
N LEU A 361 2.92 8.17 11.62
CA LEU A 361 2.45 7.55 10.38
C LEU A 361 3.59 6.76 9.71
N THR A 362 4.79 7.33 9.60
CA THR A 362 5.99 6.62 9.11
C THR A 362 6.31 5.39 9.95
N THR A 363 6.20 5.47 11.27
CA THR A 363 6.42 4.31 12.15
C THR A 363 5.37 3.21 11.94
N SER A 364 4.10 3.59 11.79
CA SER A 364 3.01 2.67 11.43
C SER A 364 3.28 2.01 10.08
N LEU A 365 3.67 2.78 9.06
CA LEU A 365 4.01 2.26 7.73
C LEU A 365 5.21 1.29 7.77
N LEU A 366 6.27 1.62 8.52
CA LEU A 366 7.40 0.70 8.73
C LEU A 366 6.96 -0.59 9.40
N GLY A 367 6.02 -0.52 10.37
CA GLY A 367 5.39 -1.69 10.97
C GLY A 367 4.63 -2.54 9.96
N LEU A 368 3.81 -1.90 9.12
CA LEU A 368 3.06 -2.56 8.04
C LEU A 368 3.98 -3.19 7.00
N ILE A 369 5.07 -2.54 6.60
CA ILE A 369 6.06 -3.10 5.65
C ILE A 369 6.75 -4.31 6.27
N ARG A 370 7.18 -4.23 7.54
CA ARG A 370 7.81 -5.37 8.24
C ARG A 370 6.87 -6.56 8.42
N GLN A 371 5.59 -6.29 8.61
CA GLN A 371 4.55 -7.30 8.82
C GLN A 371 3.71 -7.55 7.55
N GLN A 372 4.19 -7.11 6.37
CA GLN A 372 3.40 -7.16 5.14
C GLN A 372 2.96 -8.59 4.78
N ARG A 373 3.75 -9.60 5.17
CA ARG A 373 3.40 -11.02 5.01
C ARG A 373 2.22 -11.46 5.87
N HIS A 374 2.09 -10.93 7.08
CA HIS A 374 0.96 -11.24 7.96
C HIS A 374 -0.34 -10.57 7.47
N PHE A 375 -0.24 -9.36 6.93
CA PHE A 375 -1.39 -8.61 6.43
C PHE A 375 -1.71 -8.88 4.95
N GLY A 376 -0.90 -9.67 4.24
CA GLY A 376 -1.05 -9.86 2.79
C GLY A 376 -0.97 -8.54 2.01
N ALA A 377 -0.17 -7.59 2.50
CA ALA A 377 -0.21 -6.19 2.09
C ALA A 377 0.87 -5.85 1.05
N ARG A 378 0.53 -4.94 0.14
CA ARG A 378 1.47 -4.29 -0.77
C ARG A 378 1.46 -2.80 -0.51
N ILE A 379 2.62 -2.19 -0.35
CA ILE A 379 2.73 -0.78 0.02
C ILE A 379 3.52 -0.06 -1.07
N ILE A 380 2.92 0.95 -1.68
CA ILE A 380 3.54 1.78 -2.70
C ILE A 380 3.69 3.18 -2.13
N ILE A 381 4.89 3.74 -2.24
CA ILE A 381 5.19 5.10 -1.81
C ILE A 381 5.64 5.86 -3.04
N SER A 382 4.89 6.88 -3.45
CA SER A 382 5.25 7.78 -4.54
C SER A 382 5.63 9.14 -3.97
N SER A 383 6.82 9.62 -4.31
CA SER A 383 7.35 10.88 -3.81
C SER A 383 8.20 11.60 -4.86
N GLN A 384 8.25 12.93 -4.81
CA GLN A 384 9.24 13.69 -5.58
C GLN A 384 10.62 13.66 -4.92
N GLU A 385 10.63 13.57 -3.59
CA GLU A 385 11.83 13.55 -2.77
C GLU A 385 12.16 12.11 -2.35
N PRO A 386 13.31 11.55 -2.74
CA PRO A 386 13.72 10.21 -2.30
C PRO A 386 14.18 10.18 -0.84
N THR A 387 14.56 11.31 -0.25
CA THR A 387 15.16 11.42 1.08
C THR A 387 14.16 11.55 2.24
N LEU A 388 12.88 11.22 2.04
CA LEU A 388 11.83 11.38 3.07
C LEU A 388 12.15 10.71 4.40
N ASP A 389 12.32 9.38 4.36
CA ASP A 389 12.80 8.59 5.49
C ASP A 389 13.63 7.43 4.91
N PRO A 390 14.94 7.38 5.15
CA PRO A 390 15.81 6.33 4.64
C PRO A 390 15.32 4.91 4.97
N ARG A 391 14.64 4.72 6.10
CA ARG A 391 14.13 3.41 6.53
C ARG A 391 13.02 2.89 5.61
N LEU A 392 12.27 3.77 4.96
CA LEU A 392 11.26 3.38 3.97
C LEU A 392 11.91 2.89 2.67
N LEU A 393 13.03 3.50 2.27
CA LEU A 393 13.84 3.02 1.15
C LEU A 393 14.46 1.66 1.45
N ASP A 394 15.09 1.50 2.63
CA ASP A 394 15.77 0.26 3.03
C ASP A 394 14.84 -0.96 3.09
N LEU A 395 13.58 -0.76 3.50
CA LEU A 395 12.59 -1.84 3.57
C LEU A 395 11.80 -2.03 2.28
N SER A 396 12.06 -1.24 1.24
CA SER A 396 11.36 -1.36 -0.04
C SER A 396 11.94 -2.51 -0.86
N SER A 397 11.09 -3.47 -1.21
CA SER A 397 11.47 -4.61 -2.06
C SER A 397 11.75 -4.24 -3.52
N MET A 398 11.35 -3.04 -3.92
CA MET A 398 11.53 -2.50 -5.26
C MET A 398 11.69 -0.99 -5.18
N LEU A 399 12.71 -0.45 -5.84
CA LEU A 399 12.91 1.00 -6.01
C LEU A 399 12.75 1.34 -7.49
N ILE A 400 11.91 2.32 -7.80
CA ILE A 400 11.65 2.80 -9.16
C ILE A 400 12.01 4.29 -9.23
N PHE A 401 13.07 4.60 -9.95
CA PHE A 401 13.59 5.95 -10.11
C PHE A 401 13.28 6.47 -11.52
N HIS A 402 12.30 7.36 -11.59
CA HIS A 402 12.10 8.21 -12.77
C HIS A 402 13.12 9.34 -12.79
N ARG A 403 13.14 10.10 -13.90
CA ARG A 403 14.04 11.22 -14.09
C ARG A 403 14.02 12.21 -12.92
N PHE A 404 15.19 12.46 -12.33
CA PHE A 404 15.47 13.54 -11.39
C PHE A 404 16.84 14.17 -11.67
N SER A 405 17.09 15.35 -11.10
CA SER A 405 18.28 16.15 -11.40
C SER A 405 19.17 16.49 -10.20
N SER A 406 18.78 16.14 -8.97
CA SER A 406 19.59 16.44 -7.77
C SER A 406 20.74 15.43 -7.60
N PRO A 407 22.00 15.90 -7.57
CA PRO A 407 23.14 15.05 -7.22
C PRO A 407 23.09 14.56 -5.77
N GLU A 408 22.54 15.34 -4.85
CA GLU A 408 22.37 14.97 -3.44
C GLU A 408 21.44 13.76 -3.30
N TRP A 409 20.35 13.74 -4.07
CA TRP A 409 19.45 12.59 -4.16
C TRP A 409 20.15 11.36 -4.71
N ALA A 410 20.94 11.50 -5.78
CA ALA A 410 21.70 10.38 -6.32
C ALA A 410 22.73 9.84 -5.32
N SER A 411 23.43 10.72 -4.60
CA SER A 411 24.38 10.33 -3.55
C SER A 411 23.68 9.63 -2.39
N ALA A 412 22.55 10.16 -1.92
CA ALA A 412 21.75 9.51 -0.88
C ALA A 412 21.27 8.12 -1.32
N LEU A 413 20.69 8.01 -2.52
CA LEU A 413 20.21 6.73 -3.08
C LEU A 413 21.35 5.73 -3.29
N SER A 414 22.54 6.17 -3.69
CA SER A 414 23.70 5.29 -3.88
C SER A 414 24.21 4.64 -2.59
N LYS A 415 23.79 5.12 -1.41
CA LYS A 415 24.07 4.46 -0.12
C LYS A 415 23.12 3.29 0.16
N HIS A 416 21.95 3.30 -0.46
CA HIS A 416 20.88 2.32 -0.26
C HIS A 416 20.82 1.28 -1.38
N VAL A 417 21.47 1.55 -2.51
CA VAL A 417 21.59 0.63 -3.64
C VAL A 417 23.04 0.19 -3.74
N PRO A 418 23.34 -1.12 -3.78
CA PRO A 418 24.69 -1.65 -3.98
C PRO A 418 25.15 -1.36 -5.41
N LEU A 419 25.61 -0.13 -5.66
CA LEU A 419 26.23 0.25 -6.92
C LEU A 419 27.73 0.08 -6.78
N SER A 420 28.39 -0.53 -7.78
CA SER A 420 29.85 -0.67 -7.86
C SER A 420 30.61 0.67 -8.01
N ASP A 421 29.95 1.81 -7.79
CA ASP A 421 30.54 3.15 -7.84
C ASP A 421 31.16 3.51 -6.49
N ASN A 422 32.06 4.49 -6.45
CA ASN A 422 32.78 4.95 -5.26
C ASN A 422 31.88 5.70 -4.23
N GLY A 423 30.59 5.37 -4.15
CA GLY A 423 29.60 5.96 -3.24
C GLY A 423 29.20 7.41 -3.56
N ASN A 424 29.60 7.95 -4.70
CA ASN A 424 29.31 9.34 -5.10
C ASN A 424 28.00 9.48 -5.90
N GLY A 425 27.37 8.37 -6.28
CA GLY A 425 26.10 8.34 -7.04
C GLY A 425 26.19 8.89 -8.47
N LYS A 426 27.40 9.10 -9.01
CA LYS A 426 27.58 9.76 -10.32
C LYS A 426 27.06 8.88 -11.46
N MET A 427 27.32 7.57 -11.42
CA MET A 427 26.80 6.64 -12.42
C MET A 427 25.26 6.58 -12.41
N LEU A 428 24.65 6.56 -11.22
CA LEU A 428 23.20 6.60 -11.08
C LEU A 428 22.64 7.90 -11.67
N LEU A 429 23.22 9.04 -11.30
CA LEU A 429 22.77 10.35 -11.79
C LEU A 429 22.84 10.44 -13.32
N ASP A 430 23.94 10.02 -13.95
CA ASP A 430 24.10 10.04 -15.41
C ASP A 430 23.04 9.18 -16.12
N ARG A 431 22.72 8.00 -15.57
CA ARG A 431 21.66 7.14 -16.12
C ARG A 431 20.28 7.77 -15.94
N VAL A 432 19.98 8.29 -14.75
CA VAL A 432 18.67 8.90 -14.44
C VAL A 432 18.40 10.13 -15.31
N LEU A 433 19.42 10.97 -15.55
CA LEU A 433 19.29 12.17 -16.38
C LEU A 433 18.96 11.85 -17.85
N LYS A 434 19.37 10.68 -18.34
CA LYS A 434 19.13 10.23 -19.73
C LYS A 434 17.74 9.62 -19.94
N LEU A 435 16.98 9.37 -18.87
CA LEU A 435 15.64 8.77 -18.96
C LEU A 435 14.66 9.70 -19.70
N ARG A 436 13.87 9.11 -20.60
CA ARG A 436 12.70 9.77 -21.19
C ARG A 436 11.49 9.65 -20.26
N THR A 437 10.45 10.45 -20.50
CA THR A 437 9.19 10.31 -19.76
C THR A 437 8.62 8.90 -19.88
N GLY A 438 8.32 8.28 -18.75
CA GLY A 438 7.85 6.89 -18.67
C GLY A 438 8.96 5.83 -18.70
N GLU A 439 10.23 6.22 -18.83
CA GLU A 439 11.38 5.37 -18.54
C GLU A 439 11.82 5.57 -17.09
N ALA A 440 12.16 4.48 -16.42
CA ALA A 440 12.63 4.46 -15.04
C ALA A 440 13.80 3.49 -14.87
N ILE A 441 14.68 3.80 -13.93
CA ILE A 441 15.64 2.82 -13.42
C ILE A 441 14.95 2.04 -12.30
N VAL A 442 14.97 0.72 -12.40
CA VAL A 442 14.35 -0.17 -11.43
C VAL A 442 15.44 -0.99 -10.74
N PHE A 443 15.41 -0.99 -9.41
CA PHE A 443 16.24 -1.83 -8.56
C PHE A 443 15.34 -2.81 -7.81
N VAL A 444 15.60 -4.12 -7.98
CA VAL A 444 14.79 -5.19 -7.38
C VAL A 444 15.71 -6.26 -6.82
N PRO A 445 16.05 -6.21 -5.52
CA PRO A 445 16.97 -7.18 -4.92
C PRO A 445 16.52 -8.64 -5.09
N SER A 446 15.21 -8.90 -4.98
CA SER A 446 14.63 -10.23 -5.16
C SER A 446 14.13 -10.49 -6.59
N GLY A 447 14.51 -9.65 -7.56
CA GLY A 447 14.14 -9.87 -8.96
C GLY A 447 14.87 -11.08 -9.53
N ILE A 448 14.22 -11.82 -10.43
CA ILE A 448 14.86 -12.89 -11.19
C ILE A 448 14.74 -12.55 -12.67
N LEU A 449 15.88 -12.42 -13.31
CA LEU A 449 16.01 -12.11 -14.73
C LEU A 449 16.64 -13.32 -15.43
N GLY A 450 16.36 -13.52 -16.70
CA GLY A 450 17.06 -14.53 -17.47
C GLY A 450 18.48 -14.09 -17.82
N GLY A 451 19.40 -15.04 -17.82
CA GLY A 451 20.79 -14.88 -18.26
C GLY A 451 20.95 -14.98 -19.78
N GLU A 452 22.19 -14.81 -20.24
CA GLU A 452 22.57 -14.98 -21.66
C GLU A 452 22.74 -16.45 -22.06
N GLU A 453 22.98 -17.36 -21.10
CA GLU A 453 23.22 -18.80 -21.31
C GLU A 453 22.18 -19.67 -20.57
N ASP A 454 20.88 -19.45 -20.79
CA ASP A 454 19.75 -20.22 -20.20
C ASP A 454 19.69 -20.32 -18.65
N GLY A 455 20.64 -19.69 -17.94
CA GLY A 455 20.67 -19.62 -16.49
C GLY A 455 19.73 -18.57 -15.91
N LEU A 456 19.08 -18.89 -14.79
CA LEU A 456 18.37 -17.93 -13.97
C LEU A 456 19.39 -17.05 -13.24
N ARG A 457 19.25 -15.73 -13.29
CA ARG A 457 20.11 -14.81 -12.51
C ARG A 457 19.29 -13.93 -11.59
N LYS A 458 19.75 -13.78 -10.35
CA LYS A 458 19.16 -12.80 -9.42
C LYS A 458 19.56 -11.40 -9.84
N ALA A 459 18.63 -10.45 -9.77
CA ALA A 459 18.83 -9.05 -10.10
C ALA A 459 19.53 -8.25 -8.98
N CYS A 460 20.12 -8.92 -7.98
CA CYS A 460 20.58 -8.33 -6.73
C CYS A 460 21.48 -7.09 -6.90
N ASP A 461 22.30 -7.07 -7.95
CA ASP A 461 23.27 -5.99 -8.22
C ASP A 461 22.98 -5.21 -9.51
N GLU A 462 21.87 -5.48 -10.19
CA GLU A 462 21.59 -4.89 -11.49
C GLU A 462 20.51 -3.80 -11.43
N LEU A 463 20.89 -2.61 -11.89
CA LEU A 463 19.94 -1.55 -12.20
C LEU A 463 19.38 -1.76 -13.61
N VAL A 464 18.08 -2.04 -13.70
CA VAL A 464 17.41 -2.24 -14.99
C VAL A 464 16.82 -0.93 -15.50
N THR A 465 17.09 -0.57 -16.75
CA THR A 465 16.43 0.58 -17.39
C THR A 465 15.13 0.08 -18.00
N MET A 466 13.99 0.37 -17.38
CA MET A 466 12.68 -0.13 -17.80
C MET A 466 11.84 1.00 -18.40
N LYS A 467 11.18 0.74 -19.53
CA LYS A 467 10.05 1.56 -19.98
C LYS A 467 8.77 0.98 -19.40
N VAL A 468 8.11 1.77 -18.56
CA VAL A 468 6.84 1.38 -17.92
C VAL A 468 5.80 1.17 -19.02
N ARG A 469 4.98 0.12 -18.88
CA ARG A 469 3.92 -0.16 -19.86
C ARG A 469 2.93 1.01 -19.99
N LYS A 470 2.18 1.03 -21.08
CA LYS A 470 1.03 1.94 -21.20
C LYS A 470 -0.07 1.57 -20.20
N ARG A 471 -0.85 2.55 -19.78
CA ARG A 471 -2.05 2.34 -18.95
C ARG A 471 -3.15 1.66 -19.74
N VAL A 472 -3.94 0.85 -19.05
CA VAL A 472 -5.18 0.26 -19.58
C VAL A 472 -6.41 1.05 -19.19
N THR A 473 -6.24 2.00 -18.27
CA THR A 473 -7.23 3.01 -17.88
C THR A 473 -6.85 4.38 -18.41
N TRP A 474 -7.77 5.33 -18.38
CA TRP A 474 -7.56 6.68 -18.87
C TRP A 474 -6.41 7.37 -18.12
N ASP A 475 -5.55 8.09 -18.85
CA ASP A 475 -4.47 8.86 -18.24
C ASP A 475 -4.90 10.30 -17.97
N GLY A 476 -5.15 10.60 -16.69
CA GLY A 476 -5.50 11.96 -16.25
C GLY A 476 -4.31 12.89 -16.01
N GLY A 477 -3.08 12.37 -16.11
CA GLY A 477 -1.85 13.10 -15.79
C GLY A 477 -1.24 13.90 -16.96
N HIS A 478 -1.95 14.02 -18.09
CA HIS A 478 -1.44 14.78 -19.23
C HIS A 478 -1.21 16.25 -18.84
N SER A 479 0.00 16.75 -19.12
CA SER A 479 0.33 18.15 -18.87
C SER A 479 -0.53 19.05 -19.74
N ILE A 480 -1.16 20.06 -19.14
CA ILE A 480 -1.89 21.09 -19.88
C ILE A 480 -0.85 21.90 -20.67
N VAL A 481 -0.83 21.73 -21.98
CA VAL A 481 0.05 22.47 -22.90
C VAL A 481 -0.71 23.64 -23.52
N ALA A 482 0.00 24.71 -23.85
CA ALA A 482 -0.61 25.89 -24.47
C ALA A 482 -1.08 25.63 -25.92
N VAL A 483 -0.45 24.67 -26.60
CA VAL A 483 -0.74 24.22 -27.96
C VAL A 483 -0.44 22.72 -28.01
N GLU A 484 -1.37 21.92 -28.56
CA GLU A 484 -1.20 20.47 -28.79
C GLU A 484 -0.43 20.16 -30.07
#